data_AF-A0A7X2M0T8-F1
#
_entry.id   AF-A0A7X2M0T8-F1
#
_cell.length_a   1.000
_cell.length_b   1.000
_cell.length_c   1.000
_cell.angle_alpha   90.00
_cell.angle_beta   90.00
_cell.angle_gamma   90.00
#
_symmetry.space_group_name_H-M   'P 1'
#
loop_
_entity.id
_entity.type
_entity.pdbx_description
1 polymer ?
#
loop_
_entity_poly.entity_id
_entity_poly.type
_entity_poly.pdbx_seq_one_letter_code
_entity_poly.pdbx_strand_id
1 'polypeptide(L)'
;MTALSKVASYLIEHCEILAGDVTEEIVERFPFEVPQAEVESAKRMYSEFLFFLGESINCTENSVPETLQRWSKGNGERAAASNAKISDIFIRYPDTRMVFSDFVLNLGKQFDLTSDEIVLILKRINHLLDLSINETVFAYEARTDFNLKEAQEKIRELASPVVPIQEGIAILPLIGKIDTDRAEHLLNKVVPELPHLEVNCLILDFSGIVTIDTDVASHIFNLYNVLRLLGINVIFTGIRPELATKVIHGGIDFSSHKIYANVREAIKAL
;
A
#
# COMPACT_ATOMS: atom_id res chain seq x y z
N MET A 1 49.05 -10.03 -12.10
CA MET A 1 47.67 -9.55 -11.84
C MET A 1 47.13 -8.96 -13.14
N THR A 2 45.99 -9.45 -13.64
CA THR A 2 45.35 -8.93 -14.86
C THR A 2 44.84 -7.50 -14.64
N ALA A 3 44.53 -6.75 -15.70
CA ALA A 3 44.01 -5.39 -15.59
C ALA A 3 42.67 -5.38 -14.82
N LEU A 4 41.75 -6.30 -15.14
CA LEU A 4 40.52 -6.53 -14.37
C LEU A 4 40.77 -6.82 -12.89
N SER A 5 41.76 -7.66 -12.56
CA SER A 5 42.06 -7.97 -11.15
C SER A 5 42.61 -6.76 -10.40
N LYS A 6 43.35 -5.86 -11.06
CA LYS A 6 43.79 -4.59 -10.47
C LYS A 6 42.60 -3.65 -10.24
N VAL A 7 41.67 -3.57 -11.18
CA VAL A 7 40.43 -2.77 -11.03
C VAL A 7 39.59 -3.31 -9.88
N ALA A 8 39.41 -4.62 -9.79
CA ALA A 8 38.68 -5.25 -8.69
C ALA A 8 39.28 -4.89 -7.32
N SER A 9 40.60 -5.02 -7.15
CA SER A 9 41.29 -4.60 -5.93
C SER A 9 41.14 -3.11 -5.67
N TYR A 10 41.28 -2.27 -6.68
CA TYR A 10 41.12 -0.83 -6.56
C TYR A 10 39.71 -0.42 -6.09
N LEU A 11 38.67 -1.03 -6.65
CA LEU A 11 37.29 -0.78 -6.24
C LEU A 11 37.04 -1.19 -4.78
N ILE A 12 37.58 -2.34 -4.36
CA ILE A 12 37.43 -2.85 -2.99
C ILE A 12 38.19 -1.98 -1.98
N GLU A 13 39.43 -1.59 -2.30
CA GLU A 13 40.31 -0.84 -1.39
C GLU A 13 39.91 0.63 -1.26
N HIS A 14 39.24 1.20 -2.27
CA HIS A 14 38.90 2.63 -2.32
C HIS A 14 37.39 2.92 -2.39
N CYS A 15 36.53 1.93 -2.12
CA CYS A 15 35.08 2.05 -2.29
C CYS A 15 34.46 3.27 -1.62
N GLU A 16 34.88 3.62 -0.39
CA GLU A 16 34.32 4.76 0.35
C GLU A 16 34.61 6.11 -0.33
N ILE A 17 35.84 6.30 -0.80
CA ILE A 17 36.27 7.54 -1.46
C ILE A 17 35.57 7.65 -2.82
N LEU A 18 35.63 6.58 -3.62
CA LEU A 18 35.01 6.53 -4.94
C LEU A 18 33.49 6.73 -4.86
N ALA A 19 32.85 6.21 -3.82
CA ALA A 19 31.42 6.43 -3.59
C ALA A 19 31.11 7.89 -3.24
N GLY A 20 31.99 8.56 -2.48
CA GLY A 20 31.90 9.99 -2.23
C GLY A 20 31.88 10.78 -3.53
N ASP A 21 32.89 10.57 -4.37
CA ASP A 21 33.08 11.27 -5.65
C ASP A 21 31.90 11.03 -6.59
N VAL A 22 31.49 9.77 -6.77
CA VAL A 22 30.35 9.39 -7.63
C VAL A 22 29.05 9.99 -7.11
N THR A 23 28.83 10.01 -5.79
CA THR A 23 27.60 10.60 -5.22
C THR A 23 27.55 12.09 -5.49
N GLU A 24 28.66 12.79 -5.30
CA GLU A 24 28.73 14.24 -5.52
C GLU A 24 28.46 14.58 -6.99
N GLU A 25 29.09 13.87 -7.93
CA GLU A 25 28.84 14.06 -9.36
C GLU A 25 27.38 13.76 -9.76
N ILE A 26 26.77 12.73 -9.16
CA ILE A 26 25.34 12.42 -9.39
C ILE A 26 24.43 13.55 -8.91
N VAL A 27 24.67 14.04 -7.68
CA VAL A 27 23.83 15.08 -7.07
C VAL A 27 23.93 16.39 -7.85
N GLU A 28 25.11 16.75 -8.36
CA GLU A 28 25.31 17.94 -9.20
C GLU A 28 24.52 17.90 -10.52
N ARG A 29 24.18 16.71 -11.03
CA ARG A 29 23.39 16.55 -12.26
C ARG A 29 21.89 16.70 -12.04
N PHE A 30 21.41 16.58 -10.81
CA PHE A 30 19.97 16.66 -10.54
C PHE A 30 19.44 18.10 -10.62
N PRO A 31 18.25 18.31 -11.21
CA PRO A 31 17.65 19.64 -11.29
C PRO A 31 16.98 20.10 -9.99
N PHE A 32 17.22 19.41 -8.87
CA PHE A 32 16.60 19.64 -7.57
C PHE A 32 17.58 19.38 -6.43
N GLU A 33 17.32 19.98 -5.26
CA GLU A 33 18.14 19.79 -4.07
C GLU A 33 17.85 18.42 -3.42
N VAL A 34 18.91 17.70 -3.07
CA VAL A 34 18.83 16.42 -2.36
C VAL A 34 19.14 16.64 -0.87
N PRO A 35 18.29 16.20 0.06
CA PRO A 35 18.56 16.33 1.48
C PRO A 35 19.90 15.70 1.88
N GLN A 36 20.68 16.35 2.74
CA GLN A 36 21.99 15.86 3.19
C GLN A 36 21.93 14.44 3.77
N ALA A 37 20.86 14.09 4.49
CA ALA A 37 20.67 12.73 5.00
C ALA A 37 20.53 11.67 3.90
N GLU A 38 19.92 12.02 2.76
CA GLU A 38 19.83 11.16 1.58
C GLU A 38 21.19 11.04 0.90
N VAL A 39 21.95 12.14 0.78
CA VAL A 39 23.32 12.13 0.23
C VAL A 39 24.23 11.21 1.04
N GLU A 40 24.26 11.36 2.37
CA GLU A 40 25.05 10.50 3.25
C GLU A 40 24.61 9.03 3.21
N SER A 41 23.31 8.78 3.04
CA SER A 41 22.82 7.42 2.83
C SER A 41 23.23 6.85 1.47
N ALA A 42 23.28 7.69 0.43
CA ALA A 42 23.71 7.29 -0.91
C ALA A 42 25.21 6.97 -0.94
N LYS A 43 26.06 7.77 -0.28
CA LYS A 43 27.50 7.50 -0.14
C LYS A 43 27.77 6.13 0.47
N ARG A 44 27.08 5.79 1.57
CA ARG A 44 27.19 4.45 2.18
C ARG A 44 26.78 3.33 1.24
N MET A 45 25.67 3.51 0.54
CA MET A 45 25.18 2.50 -0.41
C MET A 45 26.12 2.32 -1.60
N TYR A 46 26.58 3.41 -2.21
CA TYR A 46 27.49 3.33 -3.36
C TYR A 46 28.85 2.76 -2.95
N SER A 47 29.28 2.94 -1.70
CA SER A 47 30.49 2.28 -1.18
C SER A 47 30.32 0.76 -1.20
N GLU A 48 29.22 0.25 -0.65
CA GLU A 48 28.91 -1.18 -0.71
C GLU A 48 28.72 -1.70 -2.15
N PHE A 49 28.07 -0.89 -3.00
CA PHE A 49 27.88 -1.21 -4.42
C PHE A 49 29.22 -1.37 -5.14
N LEU A 50 30.17 -0.44 -4.93
CA LEU A 50 31.49 -0.47 -5.55
C LEU A 50 32.35 -1.61 -5.00
N PHE A 51 32.27 -1.87 -3.70
CA PHE A 51 32.91 -3.04 -3.09
C PHE A 51 32.43 -4.33 -3.76
N PHE A 52 31.11 -4.50 -3.86
CA PHE A 52 30.52 -5.68 -4.50
C PHE A 52 30.85 -5.75 -6.00
N LEU A 53 30.84 -4.62 -6.70
CA LEU A 53 31.26 -4.58 -8.09
C LEU A 53 32.68 -5.14 -8.22
N GLY A 54 33.60 -4.72 -7.35
CA GLY A 54 34.97 -5.24 -7.27
C GLY A 54 35.03 -6.74 -7.04
N GLU A 55 34.27 -7.28 -6.09
CA GLU A 55 34.18 -8.73 -5.87
C GLU A 55 33.63 -9.45 -7.11
N SER A 56 32.56 -8.91 -7.70
CA SER A 56 31.85 -9.51 -8.82
C SER A 56 32.70 -9.59 -10.09
N ILE A 57 33.60 -8.63 -10.33
CA ILE A 57 34.47 -8.62 -11.53
C ILE A 57 35.28 -9.92 -11.65
N ASN A 58 35.69 -10.50 -10.52
CA ASN A 58 36.45 -11.76 -10.48
C ASN A 58 35.58 -13.02 -10.34
N CYS A 59 34.28 -12.87 -10.08
CA CYS A 59 33.36 -13.99 -9.86
C CYS A 59 32.53 -14.31 -11.13
N THR A 60 32.25 -15.59 -11.35
CA THR A 60 31.36 -16.07 -12.42
C THR A 60 29.88 -16.01 -12.06
N GLU A 61 29.55 -15.70 -10.80
CA GLU A 61 28.17 -15.71 -10.30
C GLU A 61 27.52 -14.32 -10.37
N ASN A 62 26.26 -14.29 -10.82
CA ASN A 62 25.39 -13.11 -10.85
C ASN A 62 24.65 -12.94 -9.50
N SER A 63 25.35 -13.12 -8.37
CA SER A 63 24.72 -12.91 -7.07
C SER A 63 24.42 -11.42 -6.87
N VAL A 64 23.39 -11.12 -6.09
CA VAL A 64 23.02 -9.74 -5.74
C VAL A 64 23.33 -9.56 -4.26
N PRO A 65 23.98 -8.47 -3.83
CA PRO A 65 24.20 -8.23 -2.41
C PRO A 65 22.87 -8.17 -1.67
N GLU A 66 22.73 -8.94 -0.60
CA GLU A 66 21.57 -8.81 0.29
C GLU A 66 21.42 -7.38 0.80
N THR A 67 22.53 -6.65 0.97
CA THR A 67 22.51 -5.25 1.40
C THR A 67 21.94 -4.32 0.33
N LEU A 68 22.30 -4.50 -0.95
CA LEU A 68 21.72 -3.76 -2.07
C LEU A 68 20.21 -4.02 -2.17
N GLN A 69 19.78 -5.27 -2.04
CA GLN A 69 18.35 -5.62 -2.02
C GLN A 69 17.63 -4.96 -0.84
N ARG A 70 18.19 -5.08 0.37
CA ARG A 70 17.60 -4.50 1.60
C ARG A 70 17.51 -2.98 1.51
N TRP A 71 18.55 -2.31 1.01
CA TRP A 71 18.54 -0.87 0.82
C TRP A 71 17.53 -0.44 -0.24
N SER A 72 17.50 -1.12 -1.39
CA SER A 72 16.57 -0.84 -2.50
C SER A 72 15.12 -1.02 -2.05
N LYS A 73 14.82 -2.13 -1.37
CA LYS A 73 13.52 -2.35 -0.72
C LYS A 73 13.18 -1.22 0.26
N GLY A 74 14.14 -0.84 1.11
CA GLY A 74 13.98 0.26 2.05
C GLY A 74 13.67 1.60 1.38
N ASN A 75 14.23 1.90 0.21
CA ASN A 75 13.90 3.10 -0.55
C ASN A 75 12.44 3.09 -1.00
N GLY A 76 11.99 1.97 -1.58
CA GLY A 76 10.62 1.82 -2.07
C GLY A 76 9.61 1.98 -0.94
N GLU A 77 9.86 1.32 0.19
CA GLU A 77 9.01 1.43 1.38
C GLU A 77 8.97 2.85 1.96
N ARG A 78 10.12 3.54 2.05
CA ARG A 78 10.19 4.92 2.55
C ARG A 78 9.44 5.90 1.64
N ALA A 79 9.65 5.79 0.33
CA ALA A 79 8.97 6.64 -0.63
C ALA A 79 7.45 6.46 -0.55
N ALA A 80 6.97 5.21 -0.51
CA ALA A 80 5.55 4.91 -0.33
C ALA A 80 5.01 5.43 1.01
N ALA A 81 5.76 5.30 2.11
CA ALA A 81 5.35 5.81 3.43
C ALA A 81 5.26 7.34 3.47
N SER A 82 6.09 8.05 2.69
CA SER A 82 6.04 9.51 2.55
C SER A 82 5.01 10.00 1.52
N ASN A 83 4.26 9.09 0.89
CA ASN A 83 3.32 9.38 -0.19
C ASN A 83 3.97 10.09 -1.40
N ALA A 84 5.28 9.89 -1.58
CA ALA A 84 6.03 10.35 -2.74
C ALA A 84 5.69 9.49 -3.96
N LYS A 85 5.99 9.99 -5.17
CA LYS A 85 5.75 9.22 -6.40
C LYS A 85 6.96 8.36 -6.72
N ILE A 86 6.71 7.16 -7.23
CA ILE A 86 7.79 6.30 -7.73
C ILE A 86 8.62 6.99 -8.84
N SER A 87 8.02 7.91 -9.60
CA SER A 87 8.71 8.74 -10.60
C SER A 87 9.85 9.57 -10.02
N ASP A 88 9.75 9.97 -8.76
CA ASP A 88 10.75 10.83 -8.08
C ASP A 88 12.02 10.05 -7.75
N ILE A 89 11.92 8.72 -7.71
CA ILE A 89 13.05 7.79 -7.65
C ILE A 89 13.59 7.53 -9.05
N PHE A 90 12.72 7.18 -10.01
CA PHE A 90 13.13 6.80 -11.37
C PHE A 90 13.91 7.89 -12.09
N ILE A 91 13.55 9.16 -11.89
CA ILE A 91 14.21 10.29 -12.56
C ILE A 91 15.72 10.37 -12.23
N ARG A 92 16.17 9.76 -11.13
CA ARG A 92 17.57 9.78 -10.69
C ARG A 92 18.44 8.78 -11.45
N TYR A 93 17.86 7.67 -11.93
CA TYR A 93 18.61 6.55 -12.52
C TYR A 93 19.33 6.84 -13.85
N PRO A 94 18.76 7.63 -14.79
CA PRO A 94 19.46 7.98 -16.01
C PRO A 94 20.79 8.69 -15.74
N ASP A 95 20.79 9.72 -14.90
CA ASP A 95 22.01 10.47 -14.57
C ASP A 95 23.00 9.63 -13.75
N THR A 96 22.50 8.84 -12.78
CA THR A 96 23.32 7.83 -12.08
C THR A 96 24.04 6.91 -13.08
N ARG A 97 23.33 6.40 -14.09
CA ARG A 97 23.92 5.50 -15.09
C ARG A 97 24.98 6.20 -15.95
N MET A 98 24.75 7.48 -16.30
CA MET A 98 25.74 8.26 -17.04
C MET A 98 27.01 8.48 -16.23
N VAL A 99 26.90 8.88 -14.96
CA VAL A 99 28.06 9.05 -14.06
C VAL A 99 28.84 7.74 -13.92
N PHE A 100 28.15 6.62 -13.67
CA PHE A 100 28.84 5.33 -13.60
C PHE A 100 29.49 4.92 -14.93
N SER A 101 28.93 5.32 -16.07
CA SER A 101 29.54 5.05 -17.38
C SER A 101 30.84 5.84 -17.56
N ASP A 102 30.83 7.12 -17.18
CA ASP A 102 32.00 8.00 -17.19
C ASP A 102 33.08 7.49 -16.20
N PHE A 103 32.66 7.04 -15.02
CA PHE A 103 33.50 6.39 -14.03
C PHE A 103 34.23 5.16 -14.59
N VAL A 104 33.52 4.24 -15.25
CA VAL A 104 34.16 3.06 -15.87
C VAL A 104 35.09 3.45 -17.02
N LEU A 105 34.74 4.47 -17.81
CA LEU A 105 35.63 4.98 -18.85
C LEU A 105 36.95 5.50 -18.26
N ASN A 106 36.90 6.19 -17.11
CA ASN A 106 38.09 6.69 -16.43
C ASN A 106 38.93 5.56 -15.83
N LEU A 107 38.31 4.53 -15.25
CA LEU A 107 39.01 3.30 -14.88
C LEU A 107 39.69 2.64 -16.08
N GLY A 108 39.01 2.63 -17.22
CA GLY A 108 39.54 2.12 -18.49
C GLY A 108 40.85 2.79 -18.88
N LYS A 109 40.91 4.12 -18.80
CA LYS A 109 42.12 4.90 -19.08
C LYS A 109 43.22 4.68 -18.03
N GLN A 110 42.85 4.60 -16.75
CA GLN A 110 43.79 4.48 -15.64
C GLN A 110 44.48 3.11 -15.61
N PHE A 111 43.75 2.04 -15.93
CA PHE A 111 44.24 0.66 -15.86
C PHE A 111 44.55 0.03 -17.22
N ASP A 112 44.46 0.82 -18.30
CA ASP A 112 44.70 0.41 -19.69
C ASP A 112 43.82 -0.78 -20.10
N LEU A 113 42.52 -0.67 -19.81
CA LEU A 113 41.54 -1.71 -20.11
C LEU A 113 41.22 -1.78 -21.60
N THR A 114 41.02 -3.00 -22.08
CA THR A 114 40.45 -3.24 -23.41
C THR A 114 38.97 -2.86 -23.46
N SER A 115 38.44 -2.65 -24.67
CA SER A 115 37.01 -2.39 -24.87
C SER A 115 36.12 -3.51 -24.31
N ASP A 116 36.56 -4.76 -24.40
CA ASP A 116 35.82 -5.92 -23.89
C ASP A 116 35.75 -5.90 -22.36
N GLU A 117 36.84 -5.51 -21.68
CA GLU A 117 36.88 -5.37 -20.22
C GLU A 117 36.01 -4.20 -19.74
N ILE A 118 36.02 -3.07 -20.44
CA ILE A 118 35.13 -1.94 -20.16
C ILE A 118 33.66 -2.36 -20.29
N VAL A 119 33.30 -3.02 -21.39
CA VAL A 119 31.94 -3.51 -21.63
C VAL A 119 31.51 -4.53 -20.56
N LEU A 120 32.43 -5.39 -20.09
CA LEU A 120 32.17 -6.33 -19.01
C LEU A 120 31.77 -5.60 -17.72
N ILE A 121 32.54 -4.59 -17.30
CA ILE A 121 32.26 -3.82 -16.08
C ILE A 121 30.94 -3.05 -16.23
N LEU A 122 30.71 -2.40 -17.38
CA LEU A 122 29.45 -1.69 -17.66
C LEU A 122 28.24 -2.62 -17.58
N LYS A 123 28.33 -3.84 -18.12
CA LYS A 123 27.25 -4.84 -18.02
C LYS A 123 26.95 -5.20 -16.56
N ARG A 124 27.98 -5.35 -15.72
CA ARG A 124 27.80 -5.65 -14.29
C ARG A 124 27.14 -4.49 -13.54
N ILE A 125 27.60 -3.26 -13.75
CA ILE A 125 26.95 -2.07 -13.17
C ILE A 125 25.50 -1.96 -13.60
N ASN A 126 25.23 -2.09 -14.91
CA ASN A 126 23.88 -2.00 -15.45
C ASN A 126 22.96 -3.03 -14.80
N HIS A 127 23.43 -4.27 -14.67
CA HIS A 127 22.68 -5.33 -14.01
C HIS A 127 22.34 -4.98 -12.56
N LEU A 128 23.31 -4.47 -11.78
CA LEU A 128 23.08 -4.10 -10.38
C LEU A 128 22.13 -2.90 -10.22
N LEU A 129 22.26 -1.90 -11.10
CA LEU A 129 21.32 -0.77 -11.12
C LEU A 129 19.90 -1.23 -11.48
N ASP A 130 19.76 -2.12 -12.46
CA ASP A 130 18.45 -2.67 -12.89
C ASP A 130 17.81 -3.50 -11.76
N LEU A 131 18.59 -4.30 -11.05
CA LEU A 131 18.12 -5.01 -9.86
C LEU A 131 17.68 -4.06 -8.75
N SER A 132 18.47 -3.02 -8.49
CA SER A 132 18.16 -2.03 -7.48
C SER A 132 16.84 -1.30 -7.76
N ILE A 133 16.61 -0.87 -9.01
CA ILE A 133 15.36 -0.19 -9.35
C ILE A 133 14.17 -1.16 -9.26
N ASN A 134 14.31 -2.40 -9.72
CA ASN A 134 13.23 -3.39 -9.66
C ASN A 134 12.81 -3.68 -8.22
N GLU A 135 13.77 -3.94 -7.32
CA GLU A 135 13.48 -4.16 -5.90
C GLU A 135 12.83 -2.93 -5.25
N THR A 136 13.28 -1.73 -5.63
CA THR A 136 12.68 -0.48 -5.15
C THR A 136 11.23 -0.34 -5.60
N VAL A 137 10.92 -0.67 -6.86
CA VAL A 137 9.57 -0.61 -7.42
C VAL A 137 8.66 -1.63 -6.76
N PHE A 138 9.07 -2.89 -6.68
CA PHE A 138 8.25 -3.93 -6.07
C PHE A 138 7.95 -3.63 -4.60
N ALA A 139 8.93 -3.11 -3.87
CA ALA A 139 8.72 -2.70 -2.48
C ALA A 139 7.75 -1.50 -2.36
N TYR A 140 7.86 -0.52 -3.25
CA TYR A 140 6.95 0.62 -3.29
C TYR A 140 5.51 0.19 -3.60
N GLU A 141 5.32 -0.65 -4.62
CA GLU A 141 4.02 -1.18 -5.02
C GLU A 141 3.39 -1.99 -3.88
N ALA A 142 4.13 -2.94 -3.30
CA ALA A 142 3.66 -3.75 -2.19
C ALA A 142 3.23 -2.90 -0.98
N ARG A 143 4.01 -1.85 -0.63
CA ARG A 143 3.67 -0.95 0.46
C ARG A 143 2.44 -0.09 0.14
N THR A 144 2.32 0.39 -1.10
CA THR A 144 1.18 1.20 -1.53
C THR A 144 -0.11 0.39 -1.54
N ASP A 145 -0.06 -0.84 -2.04
CA ASP A 145 -1.20 -1.78 -2.02
C ASP A 145 -1.62 -2.12 -0.60
N PHE A 146 -0.65 -2.33 0.29
CA PHE A 146 -0.91 -2.55 1.71
C PHE A 146 -1.62 -1.34 2.34
N ASN A 147 -1.11 -0.13 2.13
CA ASN A 147 -1.71 1.09 2.65
C ASN A 147 -3.13 1.32 2.10
N LEU A 148 -3.36 1.02 0.83
CA LEU A 148 -4.68 1.11 0.20
C LEU A 148 -5.67 0.14 0.84
N LYS A 149 -5.25 -1.11 1.05
CA LYS A 149 -6.08 -2.12 1.74
C LYS A 149 -6.42 -1.70 3.17
N GLU A 150 -5.43 -1.26 3.95
CA GLU A 150 -5.67 -0.75 5.30
C GLU A 150 -6.64 0.44 5.31
N ALA A 151 -6.50 1.36 4.37
CA ALA A 151 -7.39 2.51 4.26
C ALA A 151 -8.82 2.08 3.92
N GLN A 152 -8.99 1.12 3.00
CA GLN A 152 -10.30 0.55 2.65
C GLN A 152 -10.94 -0.18 3.82
N GLU A 153 -10.17 -0.96 4.59
CA GLU A 153 -10.64 -1.65 5.79
C GLU A 153 -11.09 -0.66 6.86
N LYS A 154 -10.29 0.37 7.15
CA LYS A 154 -10.67 1.44 8.09
C LYS A 154 -11.92 2.19 7.64
N ILE A 155 -12.06 2.48 6.35
CA ILE A 155 -13.28 3.08 5.80
C ILE A 155 -14.49 2.14 6.02
N ARG A 156 -14.31 0.83 5.82
CA ARG A 156 -15.38 -0.17 6.03
C ARG A 156 -15.81 -0.22 7.49
N GLU A 157 -14.86 -0.21 8.43
CA GLU A 157 -15.12 -0.14 9.87
C GLU A 157 -15.88 1.16 10.25
N LEU A 158 -15.48 2.30 9.68
CA LEU A 158 -16.12 3.60 9.93
C LEU A 158 -17.47 3.78 9.21
N ALA A 159 -17.78 2.98 8.19
CA ALA A 159 -18.96 3.18 7.33
C ALA A 159 -20.28 2.65 7.93
N SER A 160 -20.24 1.89 9.02
CA SER A 160 -21.44 1.38 9.71
C SER A 160 -21.24 1.23 11.23
N PRO A 161 -20.92 2.32 11.95
CA PRO A 161 -20.81 2.27 13.39
C PRO A 161 -22.20 2.04 13.99
N VAL A 162 -22.30 1.09 14.93
CA VAL A 162 -23.43 1.06 15.85
C VAL A 162 -23.27 2.26 16.78
N VAL A 163 -24.24 3.17 16.77
CA VAL A 163 -24.22 4.39 17.57
C VAL A 163 -25.23 4.24 18.72
N PRO A 164 -24.79 3.99 19.97
CA PRO A 164 -25.67 4.01 21.12
C PRO A 164 -26.26 5.40 21.30
N ILE A 165 -27.58 5.49 21.47
CA ILE A 165 -28.28 6.77 21.69
C ILE A 165 -28.93 6.85 23.06
N GLN A 166 -29.21 5.71 23.69
CA GLN A 166 -29.76 5.57 25.04
C GLN A 166 -29.41 4.16 25.55
N GLU A 167 -29.51 3.94 26.86
CA GLU A 167 -29.38 2.62 27.47
C GLU A 167 -30.25 1.58 26.74
N GLY A 168 -29.61 0.51 26.24
CA GLY A 168 -30.26 -0.54 25.47
C GLY A 168 -30.62 -0.21 24.02
N ILE A 169 -30.49 1.05 23.57
CA ILE A 169 -30.94 1.50 22.24
C ILE A 169 -29.76 2.04 21.42
N ALA A 170 -29.57 1.48 20.24
CA ALA A 170 -28.57 1.96 19.29
C ALA A 170 -29.14 2.13 17.87
N ILE A 171 -28.45 2.92 17.06
CA ILE A 171 -28.73 3.13 15.64
C ILE A 171 -27.62 2.49 14.82
N LEU A 172 -27.99 1.78 13.75
CA LEU A 172 -27.07 1.33 12.71
C LEU A 172 -27.45 2.03 11.39
N PRO A 173 -26.79 3.15 11.04
CA PRO A 173 -27.03 3.82 9.79
C PRO A 173 -26.40 3.03 8.62
N LEU A 174 -27.19 2.81 7.59
CA LEU A 174 -26.75 2.20 6.34
C LEU A 174 -26.53 3.30 5.30
N ILE A 175 -25.28 3.51 4.87
CA ILE A 175 -24.88 4.63 4.01
C ILE A 175 -24.31 4.11 2.70
N GLY A 176 -24.80 4.61 1.56
CA GLY A 176 -24.26 4.31 0.23
C GLY A 176 -24.93 3.10 -0.43
N LYS A 177 -24.14 2.29 -1.13
CA LYS A 177 -24.60 1.02 -1.73
C LYS A 177 -24.47 -0.10 -0.70
N ILE A 178 -25.48 -0.96 -0.63
CA ILE A 178 -25.37 -2.25 0.05
C ILE A 178 -25.17 -3.31 -1.03
N ASP A 179 -24.10 -4.08 -0.91
CA ASP A 179 -23.78 -5.26 -1.71
C ASP A 179 -23.53 -6.47 -0.79
N THR A 180 -23.23 -7.63 -1.37
CA THR A 180 -22.99 -8.88 -0.63
C THR A 180 -21.87 -8.73 0.39
N ASP A 181 -20.73 -8.15 -0.01
CA ASP A 181 -19.58 -7.95 0.88
C ASP A 181 -19.94 -7.09 2.09
N ARG A 182 -20.74 -6.04 1.88
CA ARG A 182 -21.21 -5.20 2.98
C ARG A 182 -22.18 -5.92 3.90
N ALA A 183 -23.10 -6.70 3.35
CA ALA A 183 -24.04 -7.45 4.18
C ALA A 183 -23.32 -8.52 5.03
N GLU A 184 -22.32 -9.20 4.46
CA GLU A 184 -21.44 -10.12 5.21
C GLU A 184 -20.62 -9.40 6.29
N HIS A 185 -20.15 -8.17 6.02
CA HIS A 185 -19.47 -7.36 7.04
C HIS A 185 -20.38 -7.11 8.24
N LEU A 186 -21.61 -6.67 7.99
CA LEU A 186 -22.58 -6.38 9.05
C LEU A 186 -22.81 -7.64 9.90
N LEU A 187 -23.00 -8.79 9.26
CA LEU A 187 -23.25 -10.05 9.95
C LEU A 187 -22.04 -10.56 10.75
N ASN A 188 -20.83 -10.48 10.19
CA ASN A 188 -19.63 -11.10 10.77
C ASN A 188 -18.82 -10.17 11.68
N LYS A 189 -19.01 -8.86 11.58
CA LYS A 189 -18.23 -7.85 12.35
C LYS A 189 -19.12 -6.99 13.23
N VAL A 190 -20.27 -6.51 12.74
CA VAL A 190 -21.12 -5.59 13.49
C VAL A 190 -22.06 -6.29 14.46
N VAL A 191 -22.80 -7.32 14.01
CA VAL A 191 -23.73 -8.07 14.87
C VAL A 191 -23.06 -8.65 16.11
N PRO A 192 -21.85 -9.26 16.04
CA PRO A 192 -21.19 -9.80 17.21
C PRO A 192 -20.80 -8.75 18.27
N GLU A 193 -20.71 -7.47 17.90
CA GLU A 193 -20.39 -6.39 18.84
C GLU A 193 -21.60 -5.92 19.65
N LEU A 194 -22.83 -6.12 19.14
CA LEU A 194 -24.06 -5.61 19.77
C LEU A 194 -24.28 -6.10 21.21
N PRO A 195 -24.03 -7.38 21.57
CA PRO A 195 -24.16 -7.83 22.94
C PRO A 195 -23.18 -7.14 23.90
N HIS A 196 -21.97 -6.80 23.43
CA HIS A 196 -20.97 -6.09 24.23
C HIS A 196 -21.36 -4.63 24.50
N LEU A 197 -22.24 -4.07 23.66
CA LEU A 197 -22.80 -2.73 23.81
C LEU A 197 -24.12 -2.72 24.60
N GLU A 198 -24.54 -3.87 25.17
CA GLU A 198 -25.79 -4.04 25.92
C GLU A 198 -27.04 -3.60 25.12
N VAL A 199 -26.99 -3.71 23.79
CA VAL A 199 -28.08 -3.29 22.90
C VAL A 199 -29.20 -4.33 22.90
N ASN A 200 -30.41 -3.92 23.30
CA ASN A 200 -31.63 -4.72 23.22
C ASN A 200 -32.61 -4.21 22.15
N CYS A 201 -32.39 -3.00 21.62
CA CYS A 201 -33.13 -2.42 20.51
C CYS A 201 -32.18 -1.76 19.50
N LEU A 202 -32.26 -2.19 18.25
CA LEU A 202 -31.46 -1.65 17.15
C LEU A 202 -32.35 -0.97 16.10
N ILE A 203 -32.11 0.31 15.86
CA ILE A 203 -32.74 1.07 14.79
C ILE A 203 -31.83 0.97 13.55
N LEU A 204 -32.26 0.21 12.53
CA LEU A 204 -31.59 0.20 11.22
C LEU A 204 -32.14 1.34 10.37
N ASP A 205 -31.27 2.29 10.01
CA ASP A 205 -31.65 3.45 9.21
C ASP A 205 -31.21 3.33 7.75
N PHE A 206 -32.19 3.32 6.84
CA PHE A 206 -32.02 3.19 5.39
C PHE A 206 -31.96 4.56 4.69
N SER A 207 -32.04 5.67 5.43
CA SER A 207 -32.10 7.02 4.87
C SER A 207 -30.91 7.36 3.94
N GLY A 208 -29.74 6.79 4.25
CA GLY A 208 -28.48 6.96 3.52
C GLY A 208 -28.26 5.99 2.36
N ILE A 209 -29.16 5.04 2.11
CA ILE A 209 -29.03 4.10 0.98
C ILE A 209 -29.51 4.73 -0.32
N VAL A 210 -28.71 4.57 -1.37
CA VAL A 210 -29.05 5.06 -2.72
C VAL A 210 -29.68 3.96 -3.57
N THR A 211 -29.18 2.73 -3.47
CA THR A 211 -29.64 1.57 -4.24
C THR A 211 -29.51 0.28 -3.44
N ILE A 212 -30.52 -0.59 -3.51
CA ILE A 212 -30.45 -1.99 -3.09
C ILE A 212 -30.63 -2.89 -4.32
N ASP A 213 -29.90 -4.00 -4.35
CA ASP A 213 -30.16 -5.12 -5.25
C ASP A 213 -31.15 -6.11 -4.59
N THR A 214 -31.94 -6.83 -5.38
CA THR A 214 -32.90 -7.82 -4.85
C THR A 214 -32.19 -8.94 -4.09
N ASP A 215 -31.00 -9.36 -4.55
CA ASP A 215 -30.20 -10.38 -3.87
C ASP A 215 -29.70 -9.86 -2.50
N VAL A 216 -29.34 -8.58 -2.43
CA VAL A 216 -28.87 -7.92 -1.21
C VAL A 216 -29.99 -7.71 -0.20
N ALA A 217 -31.22 -7.47 -0.67
CA ALA A 217 -32.37 -7.38 0.21
C ALA A 217 -32.46 -8.65 1.09
N SER A 218 -32.34 -9.84 0.49
CA SER A 218 -32.37 -11.12 1.22
C SER A 218 -31.32 -11.20 2.35
N HIS A 219 -30.11 -10.69 2.13
CA HIS A 219 -29.06 -10.66 3.15
C HIS A 219 -29.39 -9.73 4.33
N ILE A 220 -30.05 -8.59 4.08
CA ILE A 220 -30.55 -7.69 5.13
C ILE A 220 -31.63 -8.36 5.98
N PHE A 221 -32.46 -9.22 5.40
CA PHE A 221 -33.44 -9.99 6.18
C PHE A 221 -32.82 -11.13 6.98
N ASN A 222 -31.78 -11.78 6.44
CA ASN A 222 -30.99 -12.73 7.22
C ASN A 222 -30.37 -12.03 8.44
N LEU A 223 -29.85 -10.81 8.27
CA LEU A 223 -29.38 -9.97 9.38
C LEU A 223 -30.48 -9.74 10.43
N TYR A 224 -31.70 -9.36 10.02
CA TYR A 224 -32.83 -9.23 10.93
C TYR A 224 -33.14 -10.53 11.70
N ASN A 225 -33.18 -11.66 11.02
CA ASN A 225 -33.45 -12.96 11.65
C ASN A 225 -32.39 -13.32 12.69
N VAL A 226 -31.12 -13.06 12.39
CA VAL A 226 -30.01 -13.28 13.34
C VAL A 226 -30.15 -12.36 14.55
N LEU A 227 -30.40 -11.07 14.35
CA LEU A 227 -30.61 -10.11 15.45
C LEU A 227 -31.77 -10.52 16.37
N ARG A 228 -32.88 -10.99 15.77
CA ARG A 228 -34.04 -11.48 16.53
C ARG A 228 -33.70 -12.72 17.36
N LEU A 229 -32.91 -13.65 16.82
CA LEU A 229 -32.44 -14.84 17.55
C LEU A 229 -31.52 -14.48 18.73
N LEU A 230 -30.78 -13.37 18.62
CA LEU A 230 -29.98 -12.80 19.70
C LEU A 230 -30.81 -12.02 20.73
N GLY A 231 -32.14 -11.93 20.55
CA GLY A 231 -33.04 -11.21 21.45
C GLY A 231 -33.04 -9.70 21.24
N ILE A 232 -32.49 -9.21 20.12
CA ILE A 232 -32.44 -7.77 19.80
C ILE A 232 -33.69 -7.39 19.02
N ASN A 233 -34.44 -6.41 19.54
CA ASN A 233 -35.60 -5.84 18.88
C ASN A 233 -35.17 -4.90 17.75
N VAL A 234 -35.59 -5.18 16.52
CA VAL A 234 -35.19 -4.40 15.35
C VAL A 234 -36.30 -3.46 14.89
N ILE A 235 -35.93 -2.20 14.62
CA ILE A 235 -36.80 -1.18 14.04
C ILE A 235 -36.18 -0.67 12.74
N PHE A 236 -36.97 -0.61 11.67
CA PHE A 236 -36.50 -0.07 10.38
C PHE A 236 -36.94 1.38 10.22
N THR A 237 -36.06 2.23 9.69
CA THR A 237 -36.36 3.63 9.41
C THR A 237 -35.82 4.08 8.06
N GLY A 238 -36.35 5.17 7.50
CA GLY A 238 -35.76 5.80 6.31
C GLY A 238 -35.94 5.03 4.99
N ILE A 239 -36.86 4.06 4.94
CA ILE A 239 -37.15 3.30 3.71
C ILE A 239 -37.90 4.20 2.71
N ARG A 240 -37.26 4.49 1.57
CA ARG A 240 -37.85 5.29 0.49
C ARG A 240 -38.91 4.49 -0.30
N PRO A 241 -39.91 5.15 -0.92
CA PRO A 241 -40.97 4.46 -1.68
C PRO A 241 -40.46 3.51 -2.78
N GLU A 242 -39.38 3.89 -3.47
CA GLU A 242 -38.76 3.10 -4.54
C GLU A 242 -38.14 1.83 -3.97
N LEU A 243 -37.51 1.92 -2.79
CA LEU A 243 -36.92 0.81 -2.07
C LEU A 243 -38.01 -0.15 -1.58
N ALA A 244 -39.06 0.38 -0.95
CA ALA A 244 -40.20 -0.43 -0.50
C ALA A 244 -40.82 -1.23 -1.66
N THR A 245 -41.01 -0.58 -2.82
CA THR A 245 -41.56 -1.23 -4.02
C THR A 245 -40.69 -2.40 -4.48
N LYS A 246 -39.37 -2.21 -4.56
CA LYS A 246 -38.44 -3.27 -4.99
C LYS A 246 -38.45 -4.47 -4.04
N VAL A 247 -38.50 -4.22 -2.74
CA VAL A 247 -38.45 -5.32 -1.75
C VAL A 247 -39.72 -6.16 -1.79
N ILE A 248 -40.89 -5.55 -1.97
CA ILE A 248 -42.16 -6.28 -2.15
C ILE A 248 -42.14 -7.11 -3.44
N HIS A 249 -41.62 -6.57 -4.56
CA HIS A 249 -41.46 -7.34 -5.80
C HIS A 249 -40.46 -8.49 -5.67
N GLY A 250 -39.47 -8.36 -4.79
CA GLY A 250 -38.53 -9.42 -4.41
C GLY A 250 -39.16 -10.52 -3.54
N GLY A 251 -40.44 -10.43 -3.20
CA GLY A 251 -41.17 -11.45 -2.45
C GLY A 251 -40.91 -11.42 -0.94
N ILE A 252 -40.40 -10.31 -0.40
CA ILE A 252 -40.03 -10.24 1.01
C ILE A 252 -41.12 -9.55 1.83
N ASP A 253 -41.58 -10.22 2.88
CA ASP A 253 -42.68 -9.77 3.72
C ASP A 253 -42.21 -8.93 4.91
N PHE A 254 -42.63 -7.67 4.94
CA PHE A 254 -42.37 -6.72 6.02
C PHE A 254 -43.52 -6.59 7.04
N SER A 255 -44.64 -7.29 6.86
CA SER A 255 -45.89 -7.10 7.62
C SER A 255 -45.74 -7.18 9.14
N SER A 256 -44.75 -7.92 9.64
CA SER A 256 -44.49 -8.13 11.07
C SER A 256 -43.42 -7.21 11.68
N HIS A 257 -42.87 -6.26 10.91
CA HIS A 257 -41.75 -5.43 11.34
C HIS A 257 -42.20 -4.03 11.77
N LYS A 258 -41.56 -3.47 12.80
CA LYS A 258 -41.76 -2.06 13.19
C LYS A 258 -41.01 -1.17 12.21
N ILE A 259 -41.73 -0.29 11.53
CA ILE A 259 -41.19 0.62 10.51
C ILE A 259 -41.68 2.04 10.80
N TYR A 260 -40.77 3.01 10.77
CA TYR A 260 -41.10 4.45 10.87
C TYR A 260 -40.46 5.22 9.72
N ALA A 261 -40.96 6.42 9.42
CA ALA A 261 -40.42 7.20 8.30
C ALA A 261 -38.99 7.65 8.55
N ASN A 262 -38.63 7.93 9.81
CA ASN A 262 -37.31 8.40 10.21
C ASN A 262 -36.98 8.01 11.66
N VAL A 263 -35.70 8.11 12.02
CA VAL A 263 -35.17 7.82 13.36
C VAL A 263 -35.91 8.61 14.45
N ARG A 264 -36.26 9.87 14.21
CA ARG A 264 -36.97 10.72 15.19
C ARG A 264 -38.33 10.13 15.57
N GLU A 265 -39.08 9.62 14.59
CA GLU A 265 -40.37 8.97 14.85
C GLU A 265 -40.22 7.64 15.58
N ALA A 266 -39.20 6.85 15.23
CA ALA A 266 -38.90 5.60 15.92
C ALA A 266 -38.59 5.83 17.41
N ILE A 267 -37.75 6.82 17.72
CA ILE A 267 -37.40 7.17 19.11
C ILE A 267 -38.63 7.63 19.90
N LYS A 268 -39.54 8.40 19.29
CA LYS A 268 -40.77 8.86 19.96
C LYS A 268 -41.73 7.74 20.34
N ALA A 269 -41.62 6.59 19.69
CA ALA A 269 -42.52 5.46 19.86
C ALA A 269 -41.94 4.34 20.76
N LEU A 270 -40.72 4.54 21.26
CA LEU A 270 -40.07 3.71 22.28
C LEU A 270 -40.33 4.28 23.67
#